data_AF-A0A954E7E8-F1
#
_entry.id   AF-A0A954E7E8-F1
#
_cell.length_a   1.000
_cell.length_b   1.000
_cell.length_c   1.000
_cell.angle_alpha   90.00
_cell.angle_beta   90.00
_cell.angle_gamma   90.00
#
_symmetry.space_group_name_H-M   'P 1'
#
loop_
_entity.id
_entity.type
_entity.pdbx_description
1 polymer ?
#
loop_
_entity_poly.entity_id
_entity_poly.type
_entity_poly.pdbx_seq_one_letter_code
_entity_poly.pdbx_strand_id
1 'polypeptide(L)' 'MGARQRLNSIHIHIAIAISAMIGLACQSWTVFLLSCLVLIGVGIHSGDIRPNRRR' A
#
# COMPACT_ATOMS: atom_id res chain seq x y z
N MET A 1 -16.74 11.15 -0.25
CA MET A 1 -16.04 9.89 0.10
C MET A 1 -16.06 9.73 1.62
N GLY A 2 -16.44 8.55 2.13
CA GLY A 2 -16.46 8.32 3.57
C GLY A 2 -15.06 8.43 4.18
N ALA A 3 -14.95 8.90 5.44
CA ALA A 3 -13.67 9.13 6.12
C ALA A 3 -12.73 7.92 6.07
N ARG A 4 -13.26 6.70 6.15
CA ARG A 4 -12.52 5.43 6.02
C ARG A 4 -11.92 5.20 4.63
N GLN A 5 -12.65 5.57 3.58
CA GLN A 5 -12.18 5.41 2.20
C GLN A 5 -11.04 6.39 1.88
N ARG A 6 -11.13 7.61 2.42
CA ARG A 6 -10.03 8.60 2.33
C ARG A 6 -8.78 8.10 3.05
N LEU A 7 -8.94 7.51 4.24
CA LEU A 7 -7.81 6.97 4.99
C LEU A 7 -7.14 5.77 4.29
N ASN A 8 -7.93 4.85 3.71
CA ASN A 8 -7.38 3.76 2.91
C ASN A 8 -6.62 4.26 1.67
N SER A 9 -7.15 5.28 0.99
CA SER A 9 -6.49 5.88 -0.18
C SER A 9 -5.13 6.47 0.18
N ILE A 10 -5.03 7.13 1.34
CA ILE A 10 -3.77 7.67 1.86
C ILE A 10 -2.77 6.54 2.14
N HIS A 11 -3.20 5.46 2.80
CA HIS A 11 -2.33 4.32 3.08
C HIS A 11 -1.80 3.67 1.80
N ILE A 12 -2.65 3.50 0.79
CA ILE A 12 -2.25 2.93 -0.50
C ILE A 12 -1.26 3.87 -1.21
N HIS A 13 -1.51 5.19 -1.22
CA HIS A 13 -0.59 6.16 -1.83
C HIS A 13 0.78 6.15 -1.14
N ILE A 14 0.81 6.12 0.19
CA ILE A 14 2.07 6.08 0.95
C ILE A 14 2.79 4.75 0.67
N ALA A 15 2.08 3.62 0.64
CA ALA A 15 2.67 2.33 0.33
C ALA A 15 3.32 2.31 -1.07
N ILE A 16 2.64 2.86 -2.07
CA ILE A 16 3.15 2.96 -3.45
C ILE A 16 4.35 3.91 -3.51
N ALA A 17 4.30 5.04 -2.80
CA ALA A 17 5.40 6.01 -2.79
C ALA A 17 6.67 5.40 -2.19
N ILE A 18 6.55 4.70 -1.05
CA ILE A 18 7.67 4.03 -0.38
C ILE A 18 8.21 2.90 -1.27
N SER A 19 7.34 2.06 -1.83
CA SER A 19 7.79 0.98 -2.71
C SER A 19 8.48 1.52 -3.97
N ALA A 20 7.99 2.62 -4.54
CA ALA A 20 8.61 3.29 -5.69
C ALA A 20 10.02 3.78 -5.36
N MET A 21 10.22 4.41 -4.20
CA MET A 21 11.56 4.83 -3.77
C MET A 21 12.52 3.65 -3.65
N ILE A 22 12.07 2.53 -3.05
CA ILE A 22 12.89 1.32 -2.90
C ILE A 22 13.21 0.71 -4.27
N GLY A 23 12.20 0.60 -5.16
CA GLY A 23 12.38 0.07 -6.51
C GLY A 23 13.34 0.90 -7.36
N LEU A 24 13.25 2.23 -7.27
CA LEU A 24 14.17 3.15 -7.94
C LEU A 24 15.60 3.04 -7.39
N ALA A 25 15.75 2.94 -6.07
CA ALA A 25 17.05 2.75 -5.43
C ALA A 25 17.72 1.44 -5.88
N CYS A 26 16.94 0.37 -6.04
CA CYS A 26 17.43 -0.92 -6.55
C CYS A 26 17.46 -1.01 -8.09
N GLN A 27 16.99 0.01 -8.83
CA GLN A 27 16.81 -0.03 -10.29
C GLN A 27 16.08 -1.30 -10.77
N SER A 28 15.10 -1.78 -10.00
CA SER A 28 14.45 -3.07 -10.25
C SER A 28 12.93 -3.00 -10.07
N TRP A 29 12.23 -3.31 -11.16
CA TRP A 29 10.77 -3.44 -11.18
C TRP A 29 10.27 -4.55 -10.27
N THR A 30 11.02 -5.65 -10.13
CA THR A 30 10.64 -6.76 -9.26
C THR A 30 10.66 -6.35 -7.79
N VAL A 31 11.67 -5.58 -7.38
CA VAL A 31 11.79 -5.07 -6.01
C VAL A 31 10.66 -4.07 -5.71
N PHE A 32 10.30 -3.22 -6.68
CA PHE A 32 9.12 -2.35 -6.57
C PHE A 32 7.84 -3.15 -6.32
N LEU A 33 7.55 -4.14 -7.16
CA LEU A 33 6.31 -4.92 -7.07
C LEU A 33 6.23 -5.72 -5.76
N LEU A 34 7.35 -6.34 -5.34
CA LEU A 34 7.41 -7.09 -4.09
C LEU A 34 7.22 -6.19 -2.88
N SER A 35 7.94 -5.07 -2.81
CA SER A 35 7.80 -4.13 -1.69
C SER A 35 6.40 -3.52 -1.62
N CYS A 36 5.79 -3.21 -2.76
CA CYS A 36 4.41 -2.73 -2.84
C CYS A 36 3.41 -3.77 -2.30
N LEU A 37 3.51 -5.03 -2.75
CA LEU A 37 2.67 -6.12 -2.27
C LEU A 37 2.85 -6.37 -0.77
N VAL A 38 4.08 -6.33 -0.27
CA VAL A 38 4.37 -6.52 1.15
C VAL A 38 3.79 -5.38 1.98
N LEU A 39 3.99 -4.11 1.61
CA LEU A 39 3.45 -2.98 2.37
C LEU A 39 1.91 -2.99 2.38
N ILE A 40 1.27 -3.24 1.25
CA ILE A 40 -0.19 -3.33 1.16
C ILE A 40 -0.69 -4.54 1.97
N GLY A 41 -0.03 -5.69 1.85
CA GLY A 41 -0.37 -6.91 2.58
C GLY A 41 -0.25 -6.74 4.10
N VAL A 42 0.84 -6.14 4.58
CA VAL A 42 1.05 -5.82 6.00
C VAL A 42 0.02 -4.81 6.49
N GLY A 43 -0.30 -3.78 5.70
CA GLY A 43 -1.34 -2.81 6.04
C GLY A 43 -2.72 -3.47 6.19
N ILE A 44 -3.04 -4.46 5.35
CA ILE A 44 -4.27 -5.25 5.48
C ILE A 44 -4.21 -6.16 6.70
N HIS A 45 -3.10 -6.88 6.91
CA HIS A 45 -2.94 -7.82 8.03
C HIS A 45 -2.99 -7.12 9.40
N SER A 46 -2.41 -5.93 9.49
CA SER A 46 -2.39 -5.11 10.72
C SER A 46 -3.74 -4.42 10.97
N GLY A 47 -4.66 -4.44 10.00
CA GLY A 47 -5.98 -3.81 10.11
C GLY A 47 -5.96 -2.28 9.92
N ASP A 48 -4.85 -1.73 9.42
CA ASP A 48 -4.67 -0.32 9.08
C ASP A 48 -5.39 0.01 7.77
N ILE A 49 -5.18 -0.83 6.76
CA ILE A 49 -5.97 -0.85 5.54
C ILE A 49 -7.19 -1.72 5.81
N ARG A 50 -8.35 -1.08 5.91
CA ARG A 50 -9.62 -1.77 6.11
C ARG A 50 -10.37 -1.85 4.79
N PRO A 51 -10.17 -2.90 3.97
CA PRO A 51 -11.00 -3.12 2.79
C PRO A 51 -12.40 -3.50 3.29
N ASN A 52 -13.23 -2.52 3.67
CA ASN A 52 -14.54 -2.85 4.20
C ASN A 52 -15.38 -3.47 3.09
N ARG A 53 -15.65 -4.74 3.33
CA ARG A 53 -16.64 -5.64 2.76
C ARG A 53 -17.92 -4.91 2.38
N ARG A 54 -18.34 -5.05 1.11
CA ARG A 54 -19.76 -4.96 0.76
C ARG A 54 -20.52 -5.94 1.66
N ARG A 55 -21.29 -5.42 2.60
CA ARG A 55 -22.70 -5.75 2.80
C ARG A 55 -23.36 -4.56 3.47
#